data_AF-A0A7S4K3Y2-F1
#
_entry.id   AF-A0A7S4K3Y2-F1
#
_cell.length_a   1.000
_cell.length_b   1.000
_cell.length_c   1.000
_cell.angle_alpha   90.00
_cell.angle_beta   90.00
_cell.angle_gamma   90.00
#
_symmetry.space_group_name_H-M   'P 1'
#
loop_
_entity.id
_entity.type
_entity.pdbx_description
1 polymer ?
#
loop_
_entity_poly.entity_id
_entity_poly.type
_entity_poly.pdbx_seq_one_letter_code
_entity_poly.pdbx_strand_id
1 'polypeptide(L)'
;MSKADDIVKARDWGVVENNLADVVVTQRLAEVSTLFSPTHRGRVFALFRHPVKRAVDLFYYRQRSTFDPDFEGDVAVMSLKTYALSRHHVENFMVRTLLNKVGFDVTPEDVEVCKDILRRKFVVGIAEEKWFDASVVRFERYFGWWNQFKVSTNMTVNHCHYDRIKKGGHFGSHPKAQKHSEAYDILASRNWADMELVSSDAQAALCAEHRSSRGFARFFE
;
A
#
# COMPACT_ATOMS: atom_id res chain seq x y z
N MET A 1 10.31 7.22 -5.09
CA MET A 1 9.56 7.51 -3.85
C MET A 1 9.95 8.88 -3.34
N SER A 2 9.05 9.63 -2.69
CA SER A 2 9.36 10.95 -2.11
C SER A 2 10.41 10.83 -1.00
N LYS A 3 11.46 11.65 -1.05
CA LYS A 3 12.47 11.75 0.01
C LYS A 3 11.93 12.56 1.20
N ALA A 4 12.65 12.54 2.33
CA ALA A 4 12.26 13.33 3.52
C ALA A 4 12.17 14.81 3.22
N ASP A 5 13.17 15.28 2.50
CA ASP A 5 13.29 16.68 2.12
C ASP A 5 12.14 17.10 1.20
N ASP A 6 11.57 16.18 0.41
CA ASP A 6 10.44 16.49 -0.48
C ASP A 6 9.15 16.73 0.31
N ILE A 7 8.93 15.99 1.41
CA ILE A 7 7.78 16.18 2.30
C ILE A 7 7.91 17.53 3.03
N VAL A 8 9.10 17.86 3.52
CA VAL A 8 9.37 19.16 4.16
C VAL A 8 9.11 20.31 3.17
N LYS A 9 9.61 20.22 1.94
CA LYS A 9 9.34 21.22 0.90
C LYS A 9 7.85 21.35 0.59
N ALA A 10 7.12 20.24 0.48
CA ALA A 10 5.68 20.27 0.22
C ALA A 10 4.90 20.97 1.34
N ARG A 11 5.32 20.78 2.60
CA ARG A 11 4.80 21.52 3.75
C ARG A 11 5.10 23.01 3.63
N ASP A 12 6.34 23.37 3.35
CA ASP A 12 6.78 24.77 3.30
C ASP A 12 6.12 25.53 2.12
N TRP A 13 5.73 24.83 1.07
CA TRP A 13 4.95 25.38 -0.05
C TRP A 13 3.43 25.40 0.22
N GLY A 14 2.98 24.89 1.35
CA GLY A 14 1.57 24.82 1.73
C GLY A 14 0.74 24.01 0.73
N VAL A 15 1.26 22.89 0.23
CA VAL A 15 0.60 22.11 -0.85
C VAL A 15 -0.83 21.71 -0.47
N VAL A 16 -1.05 21.37 0.80
CA VAL A 16 -2.37 20.98 1.31
C VAL A 16 -3.21 22.21 1.65
N GLU A 17 -2.66 23.21 2.34
CA GLU A 17 -3.40 24.43 2.72
C GLU A 17 -3.87 25.23 1.51
N ASN A 18 -3.10 25.22 0.43
CA ASN A 18 -3.41 25.92 -0.82
C ASN A 18 -4.21 25.07 -1.82
N ASN A 19 -4.63 23.85 -1.45
CA ASN A 19 -5.35 22.90 -2.31
C ASN A 19 -4.64 22.60 -3.65
N LEU A 20 -3.31 22.48 -3.62
CA LEU A 20 -2.50 22.22 -4.82
C LEU A 20 -2.42 20.73 -5.18
N ALA A 21 -2.83 19.84 -4.27
CA ALA A 21 -2.84 18.40 -4.51
C ALA A 21 -4.13 17.75 -3.98
N ASP A 22 -4.79 16.96 -4.82
CA ASP A 22 -5.96 16.15 -4.44
C ASP A 22 -5.56 14.83 -3.77
N VAL A 23 -4.39 14.29 -4.11
CA VAL A 23 -3.89 12.99 -3.62
C VAL A 23 -2.40 13.05 -3.35
N VAL A 24 -2.00 12.56 -2.17
CA VAL A 24 -0.59 12.37 -1.78
C VAL A 24 -0.30 10.87 -1.69
N VAL A 25 0.69 10.38 -2.45
CA VAL A 25 1.10 8.97 -2.45
C VAL A 25 2.45 8.84 -1.75
N THR A 26 2.49 8.08 -0.66
CA THR A 26 3.70 7.94 0.17
C THR A 26 3.74 6.60 0.89
N GLN A 27 4.94 6.16 1.27
CA GLN A 27 5.14 5.10 2.26
C GLN A 27 5.49 5.66 3.64
N ARG A 28 5.65 6.98 3.77
CA ARG A 28 6.14 7.64 4.99
C ARG A 28 5.00 8.34 5.71
N LEU A 29 4.06 7.52 6.19
CA LEU A 29 2.78 7.97 6.75
C LEU A 29 2.94 8.94 7.92
N ALA A 30 3.84 8.63 8.85
CA ALA A 30 4.09 9.47 10.02
C ALA A 30 4.56 10.88 9.63
N GLU A 31 5.39 10.99 8.59
CA GLU A 31 5.97 12.27 8.19
C GLU A 31 5.01 13.08 7.34
N VAL A 32 4.28 12.43 6.42
CA VAL A 32 3.25 13.09 5.62
C VAL A 32 2.08 13.59 6.49
N SER A 33 1.89 13.05 7.69
CA SER A 33 0.92 13.61 8.64
C SER A 33 1.17 15.09 8.96
N THR A 34 2.42 15.55 8.84
CA THR A 34 2.80 16.95 9.06
C THR A 34 2.34 17.91 7.96
N LEU A 35 1.88 17.39 6.81
CA LEU A 35 1.26 18.21 5.76
C LEU A 35 -0.19 18.61 6.09
N PHE A 36 -0.81 17.97 7.09
CA PHE A 36 -2.21 18.18 7.42
C PHE A 36 -2.35 18.93 8.73
N SER A 37 -3.48 19.62 8.87
CA SER A 37 -3.81 20.42 10.06
C SER A 37 -5.25 20.16 10.52
N PRO A 38 -5.65 20.60 11.72
CA PRO A 38 -7.03 20.46 12.18
C PRO A 38 -8.06 21.07 11.22
N THR A 39 -7.67 22.09 10.45
CA THR A 39 -8.49 22.78 9.45
C THR A 39 -8.35 22.21 8.04
N HIS A 40 -7.23 21.53 7.73
CA HIS A 40 -6.99 20.87 6.44
C HIS A 40 -6.65 19.40 6.66
N ARG A 41 -7.69 18.57 6.80
CA ARG A 41 -7.56 17.15 7.15
C ARG A 41 -7.48 16.27 5.91
N GLY A 42 -6.61 15.27 5.96
CA GLY A 42 -6.53 14.20 4.97
C GLY A 42 -7.40 13.00 5.32
N ARG A 43 -7.68 12.17 4.32
CA ARG A 43 -8.23 10.82 4.48
C ARG A 43 -7.27 9.84 3.85
N VAL A 44 -6.97 8.75 4.55
CA VAL A 44 -5.96 7.80 4.11
C VAL A 44 -6.63 6.58 3.50
N PHE A 45 -6.09 6.10 2.39
CA PHE A 45 -6.44 4.82 1.79
C PHE A 45 -5.17 4.06 1.42
N ALA A 46 -5.25 2.74 1.41
CA ALA A 46 -4.09 1.89 1.12
C ALA A 46 -4.51 0.62 0.40
N LEU A 47 -3.58 0.10 -0.42
CA LEU A 47 -3.72 -1.16 -1.12
C LEU A 47 -2.77 -2.19 -0.50
N PHE A 48 -3.32 -3.33 -0.08
CA PHE A 48 -2.56 -4.43 0.51
C PHE A 48 -2.38 -5.56 -0.48
N ARG A 49 -1.19 -6.14 -0.50
CA ARG A 49 -0.85 -7.29 -1.34
C ARG A 49 -0.39 -8.44 -0.45
N HIS A 50 -0.55 -9.68 -0.91
CA HIS A 50 0.00 -10.82 -0.20
C HIS A 50 1.51 -10.61 0.08
N PRO A 51 1.97 -10.74 1.33
CA PRO A 51 3.33 -10.36 1.74
C PRO A 51 4.43 -11.06 0.95
N VAL A 52 4.30 -12.38 0.74
CA VAL A 52 5.26 -13.14 -0.09
C VAL A 52 5.29 -12.64 -1.53
N LYS A 53 4.13 -12.38 -2.17
CA LYS A 53 4.10 -11.84 -3.53
C LYS A 53 4.75 -10.46 -3.59
N ARG A 54 4.47 -9.58 -2.63
CA ARG A 54 5.14 -8.27 -2.51
C ARG A 54 6.66 -8.43 -2.44
N ALA A 55 7.16 -9.35 -1.62
CA ALA A 55 8.60 -9.58 -1.47
C ALA A 55 9.26 -10.10 -2.77
N VAL A 56 8.57 -10.99 -3.49
CA VAL A 56 9.03 -11.52 -4.79
C VAL A 56 9.04 -10.43 -5.86
N ASP A 57 7.98 -9.63 -5.95
CA ASP A 57 7.93 -8.50 -6.88
C ASP A 57 9.02 -7.47 -6.61
N LEU A 58 9.28 -7.16 -5.33
CA LEU A 58 10.36 -6.26 -4.94
C LEU A 58 11.74 -6.81 -5.33
N PHE A 59 11.95 -8.12 -5.15
CA PHE A 59 13.19 -8.79 -5.57
C PHE A 59 13.43 -8.63 -7.07
N TYR A 60 12.47 -9.04 -7.91
CA TYR A 60 12.61 -8.95 -9.36
C TYR A 60 12.66 -7.50 -9.86
N TYR A 61 11.99 -6.57 -9.18
CA TYR A 61 12.16 -5.14 -9.45
C TYR A 61 13.61 -4.72 -9.20
N ARG A 62 14.18 -5.03 -8.03
CA ARG A 62 15.56 -4.66 -7.69
C ARG A 62 16.60 -5.27 -8.61
N GLN A 63 16.35 -6.47 -9.17
CA GLN A 63 17.27 -7.07 -10.14
C GLN A 63 17.38 -6.28 -11.46
N ARG A 64 16.31 -5.62 -11.89
CA ARG A 64 16.23 -4.94 -13.20
C ARG A 64 16.34 -3.42 -13.14
N SER A 65 16.19 -2.82 -11.97
CA SER A 65 16.18 -1.37 -11.79
C SER A 65 17.58 -0.78 -11.69
N THR A 66 18.43 -1.03 -12.69
CA THR A 66 19.81 -0.50 -12.75
C THR A 66 19.85 1.03 -12.85
N PHE A 67 18.73 1.67 -13.18
CA PHE A 67 18.54 3.11 -13.22
C PHE A 67 18.18 3.73 -11.86
N ASP A 68 17.88 2.91 -10.85
CA ASP A 68 17.54 3.38 -9.51
C ASP A 68 18.83 3.77 -8.77
N PRO A 69 18.93 4.98 -8.17
CA PRO A 69 20.09 5.37 -7.36
C PRO A 69 20.36 4.41 -6.19
N ASP A 70 19.33 3.72 -5.70
CA ASP A 70 19.42 2.74 -4.61
C ASP A 70 19.65 1.31 -5.15
N PHE A 71 20.12 1.15 -6.40
CA PHE A 71 20.39 -0.16 -6.99
C PHE A 71 21.54 -0.89 -6.28
N GLU A 72 21.22 -2.05 -5.72
CA GLU A 72 22.18 -2.94 -5.06
C GLU A 72 22.60 -4.05 -6.03
N GLY A 73 23.80 -3.92 -6.60
CA GLY A 73 24.34 -4.89 -7.57
C GLY A 73 24.37 -6.33 -7.06
N ASP A 74 24.57 -6.53 -5.75
CA ASP A 74 24.55 -7.85 -5.12
C ASP A 74 23.20 -8.56 -5.32
N VAL A 75 22.07 -7.85 -5.22
CA VAL A 75 20.73 -8.42 -5.38
C VAL A 75 20.48 -8.89 -6.81
N ALA A 76 21.08 -8.22 -7.80
CA ALA A 76 20.90 -8.52 -9.22
C ALA A 76 21.36 -9.94 -9.61
N VAL A 77 22.34 -10.50 -8.88
CA VAL A 77 22.89 -11.84 -9.14
C VAL A 77 22.38 -12.91 -8.17
N MET A 78 21.58 -12.55 -7.16
CA MET A 78 21.05 -13.50 -6.19
C MET A 78 19.97 -14.40 -6.79
N SER A 79 19.86 -15.62 -6.26
CA SER A 79 18.63 -16.42 -6.41
C SER A 79 17.56 -15.90 -5.45
N LEU A 80 16.28 -16.18 -5.71
CA LEU A 80 15.19 -15.81 -4.80
C LEU A 80 15.38 -16.39 -3.39
N LYS A 81 15.89 -17.62 -3.28
CA LYS A 81 16.22 -18.26 -2.00
C LYS A 81 17.32 -17.50 -1.26
N THR A 82 18.40 -17.15 -1.96
CA THR A 82 19.51 -16.38 -1.39
C THR A 82 19.02 -15.02 -0.91
N TYR A 83 18.21 -14.33 -1.70
CA TYR A 83 17.59 -13.06 -1.32
C TYR A 83 16.73 -13.21 -0.05
N ALA A 84 15.86 -14.22 0.02
CA ALA A 84 14.99 -14.47 1.18
C ALA A 84 15.77 -14.72 2.49
N LEU A 85 17.00 -15.27 2.39
CA LEU A 85 17.89 -15.47 3.53
C LEU A 85 18.74 -14.24 3.85
N SER A 86 18.99 -13.38 2.87
CA SER A 86 19.90 -12.24 2.98
C SER A 86 19.35 -11.08 3.82
N ARG A 87 20.24 -10.16 4.21
CA ARG A 87 19.90 -8.87 4.82
C ARG A 87 19.14 -7.90 3.90
N HIS A 88 19.12 -8.17 2.59
CA HIS A 88 18.46 -7.31 1.61
C HIS A 88 16.94 -7.49 1.60
N HIS A 89 16.46 -8.60 2.16
CA HIS A 89 15.04 -8.86 2.34
C HIS A 89 14.45 -7.97 3.44
N VAL A 90 13.45 -7.17 3.08
CA VAL A 90 12.72 -6.33 4.04
C VAL A 90 11.54 -7.12 4.62
N GLU A 91 11.71 -7.51 5.88
CA GLU A 91 10.74 -8.25 6.69
C GLU A 91 9.64 -7.37 7.27
N ASN A 92 8.41 -7.89 7.31
CA ASN A 92 7.26 -7.28 8.00
C ASN A 92 7.07 -5.79 7.62
N PHE A 93 7.30 -5.50 6.34
CA PHE A 93 7.34 -4.14 5.81
C PHE A 93 6.05 -3.37 6.10
N MET A 94 4.88 -4.03 5.99
CA MET A 94 3.60 -3.34 6.14
C MET A 94 3.35 -2.95 7.61
N VAL A 95 3.55 -3.87 8.55
CA VAL A 95 3.46 -3.58 9.99
C VAL A 95 4.46 -2.49 10.40
N ARG A 96 5.72 -2.61 9.97
CA ARG A 96 6.76 -1.60 10.26
C ARG A 96 6.40 -0.22 9.70
N THR A 97 5.84 -0.17 8.50
CA THR A 97 5.43 1.08 7.85
C THR A 97 4.30 1.76 8.61
N LEU A 98 3.29 0.99 9.03
CA LEU A 98 2.14 1.53 9.77
C LEU A 98 2.52 2.09 11.15
N LEU A 99 3.49 1.47 11.82
CA LEU A 99 3.96 1.89 13.14
C LEU A 99 5.18 2.82 13.10
N ASN A 100 5.70 3.12 11.92
CA ASN A 100 6.97 3.84 11.75
C ASN A 100 8.14 3.21 12.54
N LYS A 101 8.21 1.87 12.53
CA LYS A 101 9.12 1.07 13.37
C LYS A 101 10.37 0.65 12.60
N VAL A 102 11.48 1.36 12.84
CA VAL A 102 12.79 1.11 12.22
C VAL A 102 13.72 0.38 13.18
N GLY A 103 14.28 -0.77 12.79
CA GLY A 103 15.32 -1.48 13.54
C GLY A 103 14.88 -2.25 14.79
N PHE A 104 13.64 -2.08 15.26
CA PHE A 104 13.09 -2.84 16.40
C PHE A 104 12.39 -4.14 15.97
N ASP A 105 12.30 -5.11 16.87
CA ASP A 105 11.58 -6.35 16.61
C ASP A 105 10.07 -6.13 16.49
N VAL A 106 9.43 -6.89 15.60
CA VAL A 106 7.98 -6.89 15.43
C VAL A 106 7.38 -7.94 16.36
N THR A 107 6.35 -7.55 17.10
CA THR A 107 5.66 -8.34 18.13
C THR A 107 4.21 -8.61 17.73
N PRO A 108 3.54 -9.61 18.32
CA PRO A 108 2.11 -9.84 18.08
C PRO A 108 1.24 -8.63 18.45
N GLU A 109 1.61 -7.89 19.49
CA GLU A 109 0.92 -6.67 19.91
C GLU A 109 0.99 -5.58 18.83
N ASP A 110 2.11 -5.47 18.11
CA ASP A 110 2.25 -4.56 16.97
C ASP A 110 1.20 -4.87 15.88
N VAL A 111 0.92 -6.15 15.63
CA VAL A 111 -0.08 -6.58 14.63
C VAL A 111 -1.47 -6.14 15.05
N GLU A 112 -1.83 -6.29 16.32
CA GLU A 112 -3.13 -5.84 16.83
C GLU A 112 -3.29 -4.31 16.74
N VAL A 113 -2.24 -3.56 17.06
CA VAL A 113 -2.24 -2.10 16.87
C VAL A 113 -2.41 -1.74 15.39
N CYS A 114 -1.72 -2.43 14.48
CA CYS A 114 -1.89 -2.23 13.05
C CYS A 114 -3.32 -2.51 12.58
N LYS A 115 -3.94 -3.61 13.04
CA LYS A 115 -5.34 -3.94 12.73
C LYS A 115 -6.27 -2.81 13.16
N ASP A 116 -6.07 -2.25 14.36
CA ASP A 116 -6.87 -1.12 14.86
C ASP A 116 -6.67 0.17 14.05
N ILE A 117 -5.42 0.50 13.71
CA ILE A 117 -5.09 1.64 12.84
C ILE A 117 -5.82 1.51 11.50
N LEU A 118 -5.73 0.35 10.84
CA LEU A 118 -6.37 0.13 9.55
C LEU A 118 -7.89 0.24 9.64
N ARG A 119 -8.49 -0.38 10.66
CA ARG A 119 -9.94 -0.33 10.91
C ARG A 119 -10.45 1.10 11.11
N ARG A 120 -9.70 1.94 11.83
CA ARG A 120 -10.15 3.28 12.24
C ARG A 120 -9.76 4.40 11.28
N LYS A 121 -8.65 4.27 10.57
CA LYS A 121 -8.02 5.40 9.86
C LYS A 121 -7.91 5.21 8.34
N PHE A 122 -8.10 3.99 7.83
CA PHE A 122 -7.88 3.68 6.42
C PHE A 122 -9.14 3.22 5.69
N VAL A 123 -9.28 3.66 4.44
CA VAL A 123 -10.05 2.90 3.45
C VAL A 123 -9.12 1.89 2.82
N VAL A 124 -9.38 0.61 3.06
CA VAL A 124 -8.51 -0.47 2.59
C VAL A 124 -9.00 -1.07 1.28
N GLY A 125 -8.06 -1.36 0.39
CA GLY A 125 -8.23 -2.19 -0.80
C GLY A 125 -7.15 -3.27 -0.91
N ILE A 126 -7.33 -4.17 -1.89
CA ILE A 126 -6.48 -5.35 -2.12
C ILE A 126 -5.85 -5.24 -3.51
N ALA A 127 -4.52 -5.22 -3.55
CA ALA A 127 -3.68 -5.24 -4.75
C ALA A 127 -3.39 -6.66 -5.24
N GLU A 128 -4.46 -7.45 -5.40
CA GLU A 128 -4.42 -8.76 -6.03
C GLU A 128 -5.21 -8.69 -7.33
N GLU A 129 -4.76 -9.39 -8.36
CA GLU A 129 -5.33 -9.35 -9.73
C GLU A 129 -6.86 -9.49 -9.75
N LYS A 130 -7.40 -10.37 -8.90
CA LYS A 130 -8.84 -10.62 -8.79
C LYS A 130 -9.62 -9.49 -8.08
N TRP A 131 -8.98 -8.71 -7.22
CA TRP A 131 -9.63 -7.76 -6.31
C TRP A 131 -9.25 -6.30 -6.54
N PHE A 132 -8.28 -6.03 -7.41
CA PHE A 132 -7.77 -4.68 -7.66
C PHE A 132 -8.88 -3.75 -8.18
N ASP A 133 -9.62 -4.16 -9.20
CA ASP A 133 -10.73 -3.37 -9.75
C ASP A 133 -11.78 -3.02 -8.69
N ALA A 134 -12.16 -4.01 -7.87
CA ALA A 134 -13.12 -3.80 -6.79
C ALA A 134 -12.60 -2.80 -5.75
N SER A 135 -11.29 -2.77 -5.53
CA SER A 135 -10.62 -1.83 -4.64
C SER A 135 -10.61 -0.42 -5.21
N VAL A 136 -10.33 -0.27 -6.51
CA VAL A 136 -10.40 1.03 -7.19
C VAL A 136 -11.82 1.58 -7.13
N VAL A 137 -12.82 0.78 -7.51
CA VAL A 137 -14.25 1.19 -7.44
C VAL A 137 -14.66 1.58 -6.01
N ARG A 138 -14.13 0.89 -4.99
CA ARG A 138 -14.37 1.26 -3.58
C ARG A 138 -13.81 2.65 -3.27
N PHE A 139 -12.59 2.96 -3.69
CA PHE A 139 -11.98 4.27 -3.47
C PHE A 139 -12.73 5.36 -4.23
N GLU A 140 -13.05 5.14 -5.50
CA GLU A 140 -13.79 6.10 -6.31
C GLU A 140 -15.14 6.48 -5.70
N ARG A 141 -15.87 5.48 -5.17
CA ARG A 141 -17.15 5.72 -4.49
C ARG A 141 -16.97 6.45 -3.17
N TYR A 142 -15.96 6.09 -2.38
CA TYR A 142 -15.71 6.70 -1.08
C TYR A 142 -15.26 8.16 -1.19
N PHE A 143 -14.37 8.46 -2.15
CA PHE A 143 -13.81 9.80 -2.35
C PHE A 143 -14.60 10.65 -3.34
N GLY A 144 -15.54 10.06 -4.08
CA GLY A 144 -16.35 10.77 -5.06
C GLY A 144 -15.61 11.13 -6.35
N TRP A 145 -14.44 10.53 -6.61
CA TRP A 145 -13.63 10.82 -7.81
C TRP A 145 -14.38 10.57 -9.13
N TRP A 146 -15.33 9.62 -9.14
CA TRP A 146 -16.06 9.21 -10.35
C TRP A 146 -17.53 9.68 -10.41
N ASN A 147 -17.98 10.48 -9.43
CA ASN A 147 -19.38 10.94 -9.34
C ASN A 147 -19.69 12.20 -10.16
N GLN A 148 -18.76 12.66 -11.01
CA GLN A 148 -19.05 13.75 -11.92
C GLN A 148 -19.76 13.19 -13.16
N PHE A 149 -21.01 13.58 -13.40
CA PHE A 149 -21.84 13.19 -14.56
C PHE A 149 -21.12 13.29 -15.93
N LYS A 150 -20.10 14.15 -16.03
CA LYS A 150 -19.23 14.34 -17.21
C LYS A 150 -18.25 13.20 -17.46
N VAL A 151 -17.87 12.45 -16.42
CA VAL A 151 -16.89 11.36 -16.46
C VAL A 151 -17.58 10.05 -16.84
N SER A 152 -18.73 9.75 -16.22
CA SER A 152 -19.48 8.50 -16.46
C SER A 152 -20.01 8.34 -17.89
N THR A 153 -20.29 9.45 -18.58
CA THR A 153 -20.81 9.45 -19.96
C THR A 153 -19.72 9.58 -21.03
N ASN A 154 -18.47 9.84 -20.64
CA ASN A 154 -17.37 10.00 -21.57
C ASN A 154 -16.68 8.66 -21.86
N MET A 155 -16.94 8.11 -23.03
CA MET A 155 -16.44 6.80 -23.45
C MET A 155 -14.90 6.74 -23.51
N THR A 156 -14.22 7.83 -23.86
CA THR A 156 -12.76 7.91 -23.88
C THR A 156 -12.18 7.86 -22.47
N VAL A 157 -12.78 8.59 -21.52
CA VAL A 157 -12.34 8.59 -20.12
C VAL A 157 -12.59 7.23 -19.48
N ASN A 158 -13.73 6.61 -19.74
CA ASN A 158 -14.03 5.25 -19.31
C ASN A 158 -13.07 4.22 -19.90
N HIS A 159 -12.66 4.38 -21.17
CA HIS A 159 -11.68 3.50 -21.80
C HIS A 159 -10.28 3.68 -21.20
N CYS A 160 -9.82 4.92 -21.00
CA CYS A 160 -8.55 5.19 -20.33
C CYS A 160 -8.53 4.66 -18.89
N HIS A 161 -9.65 4.78 -18.17
CA HIS A 161 -9.79 4.26 -16.83
C HIS A 161 -9.70 2.73 -16.80
N TYR A 162 -10.48 2.07 -17.66
CA TYR A 162 -10.43 0.62 -17.84
C TYR A 162 -9.02 0.15 -18.22
N ASP A 163 -8.38 0.82 -19.17
CA ASP A 163 -7.04 0.49 -19.61
C ASP A 163 -5.99 0.70 -18.51
N ARG A 164 -6.08 1.76 -17.70
CA ARG A 164 -5.14 1.98 -16.59
C ARG A 164 -5.32 0.97 -15.46
N ILE A 165 -6.54 0.53 -15.20
CA ILE A 165 -6.84 -0.52 -14.23
C ILE A 165 -6.35 -1.88 -14.76
N LYS A 166 -6.69 -2.23 -16.01
CA LYS A 166 -6.46 -3.57 -16.58
C LYS A 166 -5.09 -3.79 -17.21
N LYS A 167 -4.54 -2.77 -17.85
CA LYS A 167 -3.25 -2.80 -18.57
C LYS A 167 -2.12 -2.13 -17.78
N GLY A 168 -2.43 -1.47 -16.66
CA GLY A 168 -1.39 -0.97 -15.76
C GLY A 168 -0.52 -2.14 -15.30
N GLY A 169 0.79 -2.03 -15.45
CA GLY A 169 1.78 -3.07 -15.11
C GLY A 169 1.94 -3.30 -13.61
N HIS A 170 0.81 -3.42 -12.89
CA HIS A 170 0.73 -3.57 -11.43
C HIS A 170 1.12 -4.98 -10.96
N PHE A 171 1.15 -5.94 -11.89
CA PHE A 171 1.59 -7.32 -11.67
C PHE A 171 2.78 -7.57 -12.59
N GLY A 172 3.98 -7.67 -12.02
CA GLY A 172 5.20 -7.84 -12.80
C GLY A 172 5.18 -9.13 -13.63
N SER A 173 5.74 -9.06 -14.85
CA SER A 173 6.02 -10.22 -15.69
C SER A 173 7.30 -10.92 -15.20
N HIS A 174 7.24 -11.56 -14.05
CA HIS A 174 8.35 -12.32 -13.49
C HIS A 174 7.84 -13.65 -12.92
N PRO A 175 8.75 -14.64 -12.70
CA PRO A 175 8.37 -15.88 -12.05
C PRO A 175 7.66 -15.61 -10.73
N LYS A 176 6.52 -16.28 -10.52
CA LYS A 176 5.82 -16.27 -9.24
C LYS A 176 6.48 -17.33 -8.35
N ALA A 177 6.71 -17.03 -7.08
CA ALA A 177 7.14 -18.06 -6.14
C ALA A 177 6.04 -19.13 -6.03
N GLN A 178 6.39 -20.39 -6.28
CA GLN A 178 5.47 -21.49 -6.09
C GLN A 178 5.16 -21.61 -4.59
N LYS A 179 3.88 -21.70 -4.26
CA LYS A 179 3.44 -21.92 -2.87
C LYS A 179 4.10 -23.20 -2.33
N HIS A 180 4.61 -23.17 -1.10
CA HIS A 180 5.34 -24.27 -0.47
C HIS A 180 6.69 -24.63 -1.12
N SER A 181 7.24 -23.74 -1.94
CA SER A 181 8.68 -23.80 -2.24
C SER A 181 9.48 -23.31 -1.03
N GLU A 182 10.72 -23.77 -0.91
CA GLU A 182 11.61 -23.36 0.20
C GLU A 182 11.73 -21.83 0.32
N ALA A 183 11.88 -21.13 -0.81
CA ALA A 183 11.94 -19.67 -0.81
C ALA A 183 10.60 -19.02 -0.38
N TYR A 184 9.47 -19.62 -0.76
CA TYR A 184 8.15 -19.15 -0.32
C TYR A 184 7.99 -19.28 1.19
N ASP A 185 8.38 -20.42 1.76
CA ASP A 185 8.20 -20.69 3.18
C ASP A 185 9.14 -19.83 4.05
N ILE A 186 10.37 -19.57 3.58
CA ILE A 186 11.27 -18.59 4.22
C ILE A 186 10.66 -17.19 4.17
N LEU A 187 10.15 -16.75 3.01
CA LEU A 187 9.53 -15.43 2.90
C LEU A 187 8.26 -15.32 3.76
N ALA A 188 7.44 -16.37 3.82
CA ALA A 188 6.22 -16.39 4.62
C ALA A 188 6.53 -16.32 6.12
N SER A 189 7.50 -17.11 6.59
CA SER A 189 7.93 -17.12 8.00
C SER A 189 8.59 -15.81 8.43
N ARG A 190 9.47 -15.24 7.59
CA ARG A 190 10.11 -13.94 7.88
C ARG A 190 9.15 -12.75 7.78
N ASN A 191 8.02 -12.90 7.09
CA ASN A 191 6.94 -11.90 7.03
C ASN A 191 5.70 -12.34 7.83
N TRP A 192 5.86 -13.11 8.91
CA TRP A 192 4.74 -13.67 9.66
C TRP A 192 3.71 -12.62 10.11
N ALA A 193 4.16 -11.43 10.53
CA ALA A 193 3.28 -10.37 11.04
C ALA A 193 2.45 -9.75 9.91
N ASP A 194 3.09 -9.53 8.76
CA ASP A 194 2.41 -9.08 7.54
C ASP A 194 1.43 -10.17 7.02
N MET A 195 1.78 -11.45 7.15
CA MET A 195 0.91 -12.58 6.78
C MET A 195 -0.34 -12.63 7.66
N GLU A 196 -0.19 -12.36 8.95
CA GLU A 196 -1.31 -12.27 9.88
C GLU A 196 -2.19 -11.05 9.61
N LEU A 197 -1.57 -9.88 9.43
CA LEU A 197 -2.26 -8.61 9.13
C LEU A 197 -3.15 -8.71 7.88
N VAL A 198 -2.70 -9.44 6.86
CA VAL A 198 -3.37 -9.56 5.54
C VAL A 198 -4.10 -10.90 5.39
N SER A 199 -4.25 -11.67 6.45
CA SER A 199 -4.98 -12.94 6.44
C SER A 199 -6.44 -12.78 5.96
N SER A 200 -7.04 -13.88 5.48
CA SER A 200 -8.40 -13.88 4.91
C SER A 200 -9.46 -13.27 5.84
N ASP A 201 -9.29 -13.46 7.15
CA ASP A 201 -10.24 -12.97 8.15
C ASP A 201 -10.09 -11.46 8.35
N ALA A 202 -8.86 -10.95 8.33
CA ALA A 202 -8.58 -9.52 8.33
C ALA A 202 -9.06 -8.85 7.02
N GLN A 203 -8.85 -9.47 5.87
CA GLN A 203 -9.34 -8.98 4.58
C GLN A 203 -10.88 -8.91 4.54
N ALA A 204 -11.57 -9.94 5.05
CA ALA A 204 -13.03 -9.97 5.12
C ALA A 204 -13.56 -8.86 6.05
N ALA A 205 -12.94 -8.67 7.22
CA ALA A 205 -13.32 -7.61 8.16
C ALA A 205 -13.10 -6.20 7.59
N LEU A 206 -11.97 -5.96 6.94
CA LEU A 206 -11.64 -4.67 6.31
C LEU A 206 -12.60 -4.34 5.13
N CYS A 207 -13.09 -5.36 4.43
CA CYS A 207 -14.06 -5.18 3.36
C CYS A 207 -15.53 -5.04 3.85
N ALA A 208 -15.92 -5.71 4.94
CA ALA A 208 -17.32 -5.85 5.37
C ALA A 208 -17.94 -4.62 6.06
N GLU A 209 -17.15 -3.78 6.77
CA GLU A 209 -17.70 -2.78 7.68
C GLU A 209 -18.25 -1.48 7.06
N HIS A 210 -18.33 -1.36 5.74
CA HIS A 210 -18.89 -0.17 5.09
C HIS A 210 -20.24 -0.38 4.41
N ARG A 211 -20.96 -1.46 4.75
CA ARG A 211 -22.38 -1.62 4.39
C ARG A 211 -23.33 -0.76 5.24
N SER A 212 -22.87 -0.13 6.32
CA SER A 212 -23.69 0.78 7.14
C SER A 212 -23.33 2.24 6.87
N SER A 213 -24.07 2.86 5.96
CA SER A 213 -23.99 4.29 5.63
C SER A 213 -24.54 5.22 6.73
N ARG A 214 -24.81 4.73 7.95
CA ARG A 214 -25.47 5.52 9.02
C ARG A 214 -24.62 5.79 10.27
N GLY A 215 -23.38 5.28 10.35
CA GLY A 215 -22.54 5.43 11.56
C GLY A 215 -21.51 6.55 11.55
N PHE A 216 -21.22 7.17 10.39
CA PHE A 216 -20.00 8.00 10.25
C PHE A 216 -20.12 9.43 10.79
N ALA A 217 -21.30 9.85 11.25
CA ALA A 217 -21.58 11.22 11.68
C ALA A 217 -21.38 11.50 13.18
N ARG A 218 -20.79 10.58 13.98
CA ARG A 218 -20.74 10.72 15.45
C ARG A 218 -19.40 10.46 16.14
N PHE A 219 -18.27 10.53 15.44
CA PHE A 219 -16.97 10.19 16.06
C PHE A 219 -15.87 11.25 15.89
N PHE A 220 -16.26 12.50 15.68
CA PHE A 220 -15.37 13.65 15.85
C PHE A 220 -16.06 14.72 16.71
N GLU A 221 -16.30 14.37 17.97
CA GLU A 221 -16.33 15.28 19.12
C GLU A 221 -15.30 14.77 20.13
#